data_AF-A0A9X5H3L0-F1
#
_entry.id   AF-A0A9X5H3L0-F1
#
_cell.length_a   1.000
_cell.length_b   1.000
_cell.length_c   1.000
_cell.angle_alpha   90.00
_cell.angle_beta   90.00
_cell.angle_gamma   90.00
#
_symmetry.space_group_name_H-M   'P 1'
#
loop_
_entity.id
_entity.type
_entity.pdbx_description
1 polymer ?
#
loop_
_entity_poly.entity_id
_entity_poly.type
_entity_poly.pdbx_seq_one_letter_code
_entity_poly.pdbx_strand_id
1 'polypeptide(L)'
;MSAIGKIINKQFVRFSTEDGQKEFVGTLEELQQALNADEIEEGTNVFVDDDESYGDFLIQLDDELSDTSEHAIKNKVITSAINTLSNNCLLEGFEENNNLLALSHNGIYRGKNITAYYSDGSLYTRISNGKFKDIYLGDYFVDSKNVTWLVAGFDLFLNSGDTPLTSHHIVIIPKTVLGTSYMNSSNITTGGYKGSYMYATKLPEIMTTYVTPAFGSHALSHRVLISTSVNTTANSNAGAAIAGCSNNWEWASVTADLMSEINVYGSVVCSSSFYDTGNKNMRFPLFNFDNQAVFAYRNWYWLCAVASAPYFCIVYYYGDSSYNSASSASGGVRPYLLIG
;
A
#
# COMPACT_ATOMS: atom_id res chain seq x y z
N MET A 1 -1.80 56.56 5.35
CA MET A 1 -1.22 55.86 6.54
C MET A 1 -2.09 54.64 6.81
N SER A 2 -1.71 53.44 6.37
CA SER A 2 -2.58 52.26 6.41
C SER A 2 -2.91 51.84 7.84
N ALA A 3 -4.20 51.69 8.18
CA ALA A 3 -4.65 51.33 9.52
C ALA A 3 -5.61 50.13 9.47
N ILE A 4 -5.41 49.17 10.38
CA ILE A 4 -6.26 47.98 10.54
C ILE A 4 -7.08 48.17 11.82
N GLY A 5 -8.41 48.02 11.72
CA GLY A 5 -9.33 48.25 12.83
C GLY A 5 -10.76 47.74 12.57
N LYS A 6 -11.68 48.05 13.48
CA LYS A 6 -13.13 47.78 13.42
C LYS A 6 -13.86 49.00 13.98
N ILE A 7 -15.13 49.14 13.64
CA ILE A 7 -15.98 50.22 14.14
C ILE A 7 -16.63 49.82 15.48
N ILE A 8 -16.48 50.66 16.50
CA ILE A 8 -17.18 50.55 17.79
C ILE A 8 -17.87 51.89 18.06
N ASN A 9 -19.18 51.91 18.35
CA ASN A 9 -19.94 53.14 18.62
C ASN A 9 -19.78 54.22 17.53
N LYS A 10 -19.75 53.83 16.25
CA LYS A 10 -19.52 54.71 15.10
C LYS A 10 -18.14 55.39 15.06
N GLN A 11 -17.15 54.85 15.76
CA GLN A 11 -15.75 55.31 15.71
C GLN A 11 -14.80 54.17 15.33
N PHE A 12 -13.76 54.48 14.55
CA PHE A 12 -12.73 53.52 14.15
C PHE A 12 -11.75 53.24 15.29
N VAL A 13 -11.58 51.96 15.64
CA VAL A 13 -10.68 51.47 16.69
C VAL A 13 -9.73 50.44 16.06
N ARG A 14 -8.41 50.51 16.31
CA ARG A 14 -7.43 49.54 15.74
C ARG A 14 -7.50 48.18 16.44
N PHE A 15 -7.44 47.06 15.72
CA PHE A 15 -7.68 45.71 16.28
C PHE A 15 -6.45 44.82 16.43
N SER A 16 -6.46 44.05 17.52
CA SER A 16 -5.91 42.70 17.64
C SER A 16 -6.95 41.66 17.17
N THR A 17 -6.49 40.65 16.45
CA THR A 17 -7.24 39.68 15.63
C THR A 17 -8.34 38.88 16.34
N GLU A 18 -9.53 38.79 15.74
CA GLU A 18 -10.50 37.69 15.89
C GLU A 18 -11.14 37.37 14.53
N ASP A 19 -11.33 36.06 14.25
CA ASP A 19 -11.78 35.48 12.98
C ASP A 19 -13.30 35.61 12.76
N GLY A 20 -13.68 35.79 11.49
CA GLY A 20 -15.01 35.40 10.99
C GLY A 20 -16.05 36.50 10.72
N GLN A 21 -15.66 37.73 10.34
CA GLN A 21 -16.62 38.81 10.03
C GLN A 21 -16.48 39.37 8.61
N LYS A 22 -17.60 39.91 8.08
CA LYS A 22 -17.70 40.52 6.75
C LYS A 22 -16.67 41.64 6.57
N GLU A 23 -16.13 41.79 5.37
CA GLU A 23 -15.01 42.69 5.04
C GLU A 23 -15.45 43.83 4.11
N PHE A 24 -14.96 45.04 4.40
CA PHE A 24 -15.02 46.21 3.51
C PHE A 24 -13.60 46.56 3.04
N VAL A 25 -13.40 46.69 1.73
CA VAL A 25 -12.13 47.08 1.09
C VAL A 25 -12.41 48.25 0.16
N GLY A 26 -11.75 49.39 0.38
CA GLY A 26 -11.93 50.59 -0.44
C GLY A 26 -11.05 51.76 0.00
N THR A 27 -11.19 52.89 -0.67
CA THR A 27 -10.48 54.13 -0.32
C THR A 27 -11.05 54.81 0.92
N LEU A 28 -10.30 55.76 1.51
CA LEU A 28 -10.79 56.53 2.65
C LEU A 28 -12.06 57.32 2.32
N GLU A 29 -12.17 57.82 1.08
CA GLU A 29 -13.34 58.54 0.59
C GLU A 29 -14.54 57.62 0.39
N GLU A 30 -14.34 56.41 -0.16
CA GLU A 30 -15.39 55.39 -0.31
C GLU A 30 -15.90 54.88 1.04
N LEU A 31 -15.00 54.68 2.01
CA LEU A 31 -15.39 54.33 3.37
C LEU A 31 -16.26 55.44 3.99
N GLN A 32 -15.83 56.70 3.84
CA GLN A 32 -16.56 57.84 4.39
C GLN A 32 -17.96 57.96 3.77
N GLN A 33 -18.08 57.68 2.48
CA GLN A 33 -19.34 57.71 1.75
C GLN A 33 -20.28 56.58 2.19
N ALA A 34 -19.76 55.35 2.32
CA ALA A 34 -20.53 54.18 2.78
C ALA A 34 -20.98 54.30 4.25
N LEU A 35 -20.15 54.91 5.12
CA LEU A 35 -20.54 55.25 6.50
C LEU A 35 -21.65 56.30 6.55
N ASN A 36 -21.58 57.33 5.70
CA ASN A 36 -22.61 58.37 5.63
C ASN A 36 -23.94 57.87 5.03
N ALA A 37 -23.89 56.80 4.24
CA ALA A 37 -25.05 56.15 3.64
C ALA A 37 -25.64 55.00 4.49
N ASP A 38 -25.09 54.73 5.69
CA ASP A 38 -25.46 53.59 6.56
C ASP A 38 -25.35 52.21 5.87
N GLU A 39 -24.43 52.05 4.92
CA GLU A 39 -24.26 50.82 4.13
C GLU A 39 -23.32 49.79 4.79
N ILE A 40 -22.71 50.13 5.94
CA ILE A 40 -21.76 49.28 6.66
C ILE A 40 -22.35 48.81 7.99
N GLU A 41 -22.55 47.50 8.13
CA GLU A 41 -23.07 46.87 9.35
C GLU A 41 -22.06 46.95 10.51
N GLU A 42 -22.58 47.09 11.73
CA GLU A 42 -21.76 47.12 12.95
C GLU A 42 -20.98 45.80 13.11
N GLY A 43 -19.66 45.93 13.25
CA GLY A 43 -18.75 44.80 13.33
C GLY A 43 -18.04 44.41 12.02
N THR A 44 -18.28 45.12 10.91
CA THR A 44 -17.55 44.92 9.66
C THR A 44 -16.05 45.24 9.84
N ASN A 45 -15.17 44.37 9.34
CA ASN A 45 -13.73 44.60 9.28
C ASN A 45 -13.43 45.54 8.11
N VAL A 46 -12.66 46.60 8.35
CA VAL A 46 -12.46 47.68 7.38
C VAL A 46 -11.00 47.79 6.99
N PHE A 47 -10.73 47.62 5.69
CA PHE A 47 -9.42 47.82 5.08
C PHE A 47 -9.48 49.07 4.21
N VAL A 48 -8.82 50.13 4.67
CA VAL A 48 -8.72 51.39 3.92
C VAL A 48 -7.38 51.46 3.24
N ASP A 49 -7.41 51.62 1.93
CA ASP A 49 -6.23 52.01 1.17
C ASP A 49 -6.28 53.50 0.83
N ASP A 50 -5.16 54.19 0.99
CA ASP A 50 -5.06 55.64 0.83
C ASP A 50 -4.08 56.01 -0.28
N ASP A 51 -3.74 55.04 -1.13
CA ASP A 51 -2.73 55.18 -2.17
C ASP A 51 -3.29 54.69 -3.51
N GLU A 52 -3.48 55.58 -4.48
CA GLU A 52 -3.95 55.28 -5.85
C GLU A 52 -2.95 54.41 -6.67
N SER A 53 -1.96 53.78 -6.02
CA SER A 53 -0.83 53.08 -6.65
C SER A 53 -1.00 51.56 -6.72
N TYR A 54 -2.23 51.03 -6.79
CA TYR A 54 -2.45 49.61 -7.08
C TYR A 54 -2.03 49.17 -8.49
N GLY A 55 -1.57 50.10 -9.34
CA GLY A 55 -0.95 49.79 -10.63
C GLY A 55 0.45 49.16 -10.53
N ASP A 56 1.12 49.28 -9.37
CA ASP A 56 2.49 48.78 -9.15
C ASP A 56 2.55 47.58 -8.20
N PHE A 57 1.42 46.90 -7.94
CA PHE A 57 1.26 45.70 -7.10
C PHE A 57 2.12 44.47 -7.52
N LEU A 58 3.01 44.62 -8.50
CA LEU A 58 3.98 43.61 -8.94
C LEU A 58 5.44 44.06 -8.86
N ILE A 59 5.75 45.27 -8.40
CA ILE A 59 7.15 45.72 -8.27
C ILE A 59 7.56 45.69 -6.80
N GLN A 60 8.42 44.72 -6.52
CA GLN A 60 9.17 44.49 -5.28
C GLN A 60 8.34 43.87 -4.13
N LEU A 61 8.08 42.58 -4.31
CA LEU A 61 8.41 41.62 -3.25
C LEU A 61 9.79 42.04 -2.72
N ASP A 62 9.83 42.72 -1.58
CA ASP A 62 11.06 43.25 -0.99
C ASP A 62 12.08 42.10 -0.99
N ASP A 63 13.22 42.30 -1.67
CA ASP A 63 14.22 41.25 -1.90
C ASP A 63 14.83 40.73 -0.59
N GLU A 64 14.43 41.28 0.56
CA GLU A 64 14.74 40.77 1.87
C GLU A 64 13.49 40.64 2.76
N LEU A 65 13.05 39.39 2.96
CA LEU A 65 12.19 38.93 4.06
C LEU A 65 12.89 39.11 5.44
N SER A 66 13.56 40.23 5.69
CA SER A 66 14.39 40.46 6.87
C SER A 66 13.60 41.06 8.04
N ASP A 67 14.03 40.76 9.27
CA ASP A 67 13.50 41.30 10.54
C ASP A 67 13.61 42.84 10.66
N THR A 68 14.24 43.50 9.69
CA THR A 68 14.52 44.93 9.66
C THR A 68 13.62 45.72 8.70
N SER A 69 12.63 45.10 8.03
CA SER A 69 11.73 45.83 7.13
C SER A 69 10.75 46.73 7.88
N GLU A 70 10.35 47.83 7.24
CA GLU A 70 9.37 48.79 7.77
C GLU A 70 8.01 48.14 8.11
N HIS A 71 7.78 46.94 7.57
CA HIS A 71 6.58 46.12 7.73
C HIS A 71 6.89 44.70 8.24
N ALA A 72 7.90 44.53 9.10
CA ALA A 72 8.40 43.23 9.57
C ALA A 72 7.33 42.25 10.08
N ILE A 73 6.27 42.75 10.73
CA ILE A 73 5.15 41.91 11.19
C ILE A 73 4.34 41.35 10.00
N LYS A 74 4.05 42.18 8.98
CA LYS A 74 3.34 41.73 7.77
C LYS A 74 4.17 40.69 7.02
N ASN A 75 5.48 40.91 6.90
CA ASN A 75 6.40 39.98 6.23
C ASN A 75 6.45 38.61 6.94
N LYS A 76 6.43 38.57 8.29
CA LYS A 76 6.36 37.31 9.06
C LYS A 76 5.06 36.55 8.85
N VAL A 77 3.92 37.27 8.83
CA VAL A 77 2.61 36.66 8.60
C VAL A 77 2.52 36.08 7.19
N ILE A 78 2.96 36.84 6.17
CA ILE A 78 2.99 36.38 4.77
C ILE A 78 3.94 35.18 4.61
N THR A 79 5.13 35.23 5.19
CA THR A 79 6.08 34.10 5.16
C THR A 79 5.52 32.85 5.82
N SER A 80 4.85 32.99 6.97
CA SER A 80 4.21 31.87 7.65
C SER A 80 3.06 31.27 6.81
N ALA A 81 2.25 32.13 6.18
CA ALA A 81 1.16 31.70 5.31
C ALA A 81 1.68 31.00 4.04
N ILE A 82 2.70 31.56 3.37
CA ILE A 82 3.37 30.95 2.22
C ILE A 82 3.99 29.62 2.60
N ASN A 83 4.74 29.53 3.70
CA ASN A 83 5.32 28.28 4.16
C ASN A 83 4.26 27.23 4.49
N THR A 84 3.14 27.64 5.08
CA THR A 84 2.01 26.73 5.36
C THR A 84 1.36 26.25 4.07
N LEU A 85 1.09 27.14 3.12
CA LEU A 85 0.54 26.81 1.81
C LEU A 85 1.48 25.93 0.98
N SER A 86 2.79 26.23 0.96
CA SER A 86 3.80 25.41 0.29
C SER A 86 3.90 24.03 0.93
N ASN A 87 3.90 23.93 2.26
CA ASN A 87 3.90 22.64 2.95
C ASN A 87 2.62 21.84 2.67
N ASN A 88 1.46 22.48 2.70
CA ASN A 88 0.18 21.84 2.41
C ASN A 88 0.10 21.38 0.95
N CYS A 89 0.54 22.20 0.00
CA CYS A 89 0.56 21.88 -1.43
C CYS A 89 1.57 20.76 -1.74
N LEU A 90 2.71 20.72 -1.05
CA LEU A 90 3.64 19.59 -1.12
C LEU A 90 2.99 18.32 -0.56
N LEU A 91 2.37 18.38 0.63
CA LEU A 91 1.67 17.24 1.24
C LEU A 91 0.53 16.72 0.36
N GLU A 92 -0.32 17.60 -0.16
CA GLU A 92 -1.43 17.25 -1.06
C GLU A 92 -0.92 16.66 -2.38
N GLY A 93 0.13 17.24 -2.99
CA GLY A 93 0.76 16.70 -4.19
C GLY A 93 1.45 15.33 -3.99
N PHE A 94 1.94 15.05 -2.79
CA PHE A 94 2.41 13.71 -2.39
C PHE A 94 1.24 12.74 -2.18
N GLU A 95 0.12 13.20 -1.62
CA GLU A 95 -1.09 12.40 -1.40
C GLU A 95 -1.92 12.13 -2.68
N GLU A 96 -1.82 12.97 -3.71
CA GLU A 96 -2.55 12.79 -4.99
C GLU A 96 -1.86 11.83 -5.97
N ASN A 97 -0.56 11.57 -5.79
CA ASN A 97 0.15 10.58 -6.59
C ASN A 97 -0.08 9.16 -6.05
N ASN A 98 -1.27 8.60 -6.27
CA ASN A 98 -1.68 7.26 -5.80
C ASN A 98 -0.63 6.16 -6.10
N ASN A 99 0.08 6.24 -7.23
CA ASN A 99 1.12 5.25 -7.58
C ASN A 99 2.40 5.38 -6.72
N LEU A 100 2.75 6.58 -6.24
CA LEU A 100 3.89 6.80 -5.32
C LEU A 100 3.55 6.38 -3.88
N LEU A 101 2.27 6.42 -3.50
CA LEU A 101 1.82 5.97 -2.18
C LEU A 101 2.05 4.46 -1.99
N ALA A 102 1.66 3.60 -2.95
CA ALA A 102 1.96 2.17 -2.84
C ALA A 102 3.47 1.89 -2.78
N LEU A 103 4.26 2.55 -3.63
CA LEU A 103 5.72 2.39 -3.70
C LEU A 103 6.41 2.80 -2.40
N SER A 104 6.00 3.93 -1.81
CA SER A 104 6.56 4.40 -0.53
C SER A 104 6.20 3.47 0.63
N HIS A 105 4.97 2.93 0.66
CA HIS A 105 4.54 1.98 1.68
C HIS A 105 5.30 0.64 1.62
N ASN A 106 5.71 0.19 0.43
CA ASN A 106 6.57 -0.99 0.26
C ASN A 106 8.01 -0.81 0.82
N GLY A 107 8.37 0.39 1.30
CA GLY A 107 9.64 0.67 1.95
C GLY A 107 9.57 0.88 3.47
N ILE A 108 8.37 0.83 4.08
CA ILE A 108 8.16 1.21 5.48
C ILE A 108 7.58 0.03 6.27
N TYR A 109 8.36 -0.48 7.23
CA TYR A 109 7.94 -1.52 8.17
C TYR A 109 7.47 -0.93 9.50
N ARG A 110 6.40 -1.49 10.06
CA ARG A 110 5.85 -1.06 11.37
C ARG A 110 5.49 -2.20 12.32
N GLY A 111 4.81 -3.25 11.86
CA GLY A 111 4.46 -4.37 12.75
C GLY A 111 3.30 -4.12 13.73
N LYS A 112 2.38 -3.17 13.46
CA LYS A 112 1.30 -2.79 14.38
C LYS A 112 0.09 -3.72 14.25
N ASN A 113 -0.59 -3.99 15.38
CA ASN A 113 -1.91 -4.58 15.37
C ASN A 113 -2.94 -3.58 14.83
N ILE A 114 -3.52 -3.87 13.67
CA ILE A 114 -4.56 -3.10 12.99
C ILE A 114 -5.92 -3.82 12.97
N THR A 115 -6.14 -4.77 13.89
CA THR A 115 -7.40 -5.54 13.98
C THR A 115 -8.62 -4.63 14.10
N ALA A 116 -8.50 -3.46 14.72
CA ALA A 116 -9.58 -2.47 14.78
C ALA A 116 -10.10 -2.08 13.38
N TYR A 117 -9.21 -1.84 12.40
CA TYR A 117 -9.60 -1.49 11.03
C TYR A 117 -10.25 -2.67 10.29
N TYR A 118 -9.83 -3.90 10.60
CA TYR A 118 -10.46 -5.09 10.05
C TYR A 118 -11.88 -5.27 10.63
N SER A 119 -12.02 -5.14 11.95
CA SER A 119 -13.29 -5.33 12.65
C SER A 119 -14.35 -4.27 12.33
N ASP A 120 -13.94 -3.01 12.13
CA ASP A 120 -14.85 -1.92 11.77
C ASP A 120 -15.05 -1.77 10.25
N GLY A 121 -14.34 -2.56 9.43
CA GLY A 121 -14.41 -2.55 7.97
C GLY A 121 -13.64 -1.41 7.28
N SER A 122 -13.08 -0.45 8.03
CA SER A 122 -12.34 0.69 7.46
C SER A 122 -11.05 0.28 6.74
N LEU A 123 -10.53 -0.92 7.02
CA LEU A 123 -9.38 -1.50 6.33
C LEU A 123 -9.59 -1.50 4.82
N TYR A 124 -10.75 -1.98 4.35
CA TYR A 124 -11.02 -2.12 2.92
C TYR A 124 -11.18 -0.76 2.22
N THR A 125 -11.76 0.24 2.88
CA THR A 125 -11.81 1.60 2.34
C THR A 125 -10.42 2.22 2.20
N ARG A 126 -9.52 1.98 3.15
CA ARG A 126 -8.12 2.45 3.10
C ARG A 126 -7.31 1.78 2.00
N ILE A 127 -7.66 0.55 1.62
CA ILE A 127 -7.00 -0.21 0.55
C ILE A 127 -7.57 0.20 -0.82
N SER A 128 -8.90 0.08 -1.00
CA SER A 128 -9.58 0.34 -2.28
C SER A 128 -9.37 1.75 -2.84
N ASN A 129 -9.15 2.76 -1.98
CA ASN A 129 -8.87 4.12 -2.41
C ASN A 129 -7.41 4.37 -2.84
N GLY A 130 -6.53 3.36 -2.76
CA GLY A 130 -5.12 3.43 -3.16
C GLY A 130 -4.23 4.27 -2.26
N LYS A 131 -4.77 4.84 -1.16
CA LYS A 131 -4.00 5.70 -0.25
C LYS A 131 -3.28 4.93 0.83
N PHE A 132 -3.75 3.73 1.18
CA PHE A 132 -3.19 2.86 2.23
C PHE A 132 -2.98 3.57 3.58
N LYS A 133 -3.82 4.58 3.85
CA LYS A 133 -3.65 5.49 5.00
C LYS A 133 -3.51 4.69 6.29
N ASP A 134 -2.41 4.91 7.01
CA ASP A 134 -2.10 4.28 8.30
C ASP A 134 -2.00 2.73 8.26
N ILE A 135 -1.61 2.15 7.11
CA ILE A 135 -1.30 0.73 6.92
C ILE A 135 0.13 0.61 6.39
N TYR A 136 0.95 -0.24 6.99
CA TYR A 136 2.37 -0.40 6.65
C TYR A 136 2.78 -1.88 6.63
N LEU A 137 3.97 -2.18 6.09
CA LEU A 137 4.47 -3.56 6.06
C LEU A 137 4.58 -4.14 7.47
N GLY A 138 4.25 -5.43 7.58
CA GLY A 138 4.29 -6.18 8.83
C GLY A 138 3.16 -5.85 9.79
N ASP A 139 2.36 -4.81 9.55
CA ASP A 139 1.10 -4.66 10.26
C ASP A 139 0.28 -5.94 10.14
N TYR A 140 -0.51 -6.21 11.16
CA TYR A 140 -1.26 -7.45 11.24
C TYR A 140 -2.64 -7.25 11.83
N PHE A 141 -3.56 -8.11 11.43
CA PHE A 141 -4.88 -8.20 12.00
C PHE A 141 -5.23 -9.66 12.28
N VAL A 142 -6.15 -9.87 13.23
CA VAL A 142 -6.64 -11.19 13.61
C VAL A 142 -8.09 -11.31 13.17
N ASP A 143 -8.40 -12.34 12.39
CA ASP A 143 -9.77 -12.60 11.95
C ASP A 143 -10.62 -13.29 13.01
N SER A 144 -11.90 -13.50 12.72
CA SER A 144 -12.85 -14.16 13.63
C SER A 144 -12.52 -15.64 13.91
N LYS A 145 -11.62 -16.25 13.14
CA LYS A 145 -11.11 -17.62 13.32
C LYS A 145 -9.76 -17.64 14.04
N ASN A 146 -9.32 -16.52 14.59
CA ASN A 146 -8.02 -16.35 15.25
C ASN A 146 -6.80 -16.56 14.32
N VAL A 147 -6.97 -16.41 13.00
CA VAL A 147 -5.83 -16.37 12.08
C VAL A 147 -5.23 -14.98 12.11
N THR A 148 -3.92 -14.90 12.35
CA THR A 148 -3.17 -13.65 12.22
C THR A 148 -2.68 -13.49 10.78
N TRP A 149 -3.09 -12.42 10.12
CA TRP A 149 -2.70 -12.07 8.76
C TRP A 149 -1.69 -10.91 8.79
N LEU A 150 -0.59 -11.04 8.07
CA LEU A 150 0.48 -10.04 7.95
C LEU A 150 0.36 -9.32 6.61
N VAL A 151 0.50 -7.99 6.62
CA VAL A 151 0.64 -7.17 5.41
C VAL A 151 2.03 -7.41 4.80
N ALA A 152 2.05 -8.05 3.63
CA ALA A 152 3.25 -8.51 2.93
C ALA A 152 3.74 -7.55 1.84
N GLY A 153 2.85 -6.70 1.31
CA GLY A 153 3.14 -5.74 0.24
C GLY A 153 1.89 -4.98 -0.22
N PHE A 154 2.11 -3.95 -1.02
CA PHE A 154 1.08 -3.05 -1.56
C PHE A 154 1.15 -3.06 -3.08
N ASP A 155 0.01 -3.28 -3.75
CA ASP A 155 -0.16 -3.23 -5.21
C ASP A 155 0.85 -4.05 -6.05
N LEU A 156 1.40 -5.13 -5.50
CA LEU A 156 2.43 -5.93 -6.18
C LEU A 156 1.92 -6.60 -7.47
N PHE A 157 0.61 -6.77 -7.63
CA PHE A 157 0.00 -7.36 -8.82
C PHE A 157 -0.83 -6.36 -9.64
N LEU A 158 -0.72 -5.05 -9.35
CA LEU A 158 -1.48 -4.03 -10.06
C LEU A 158 -1.02 -3.99 -11.53
N ASN A 159 -1.97 -3.99 -12.46
CA ASN A 159 -1.75 -4.10 -13.90
C ASN A 159 -0.96 -5.36 -14.34
N SER A 160 -0.95 -6.41 -13.51
CA SER A 160 -0.37 -7.71 -13.84
C SER A 160 -1.43 -8.70 -14.33
N GLY A 161 -1.02 -9.65 -15.17
CA GLY A 161 -1.87 -10.72 -15.72
C GLY A 161 -2.12 -10.64 -17.23
N ASP A 162 -2.63 -11.73 -17.82
CA ASP A 162 -3.23 -11.71 -19.16
C ASP A 162 -4.55 -10.92 -19.21
N THR A 163 -5.18 -10.73 -18.05
CA THR A 163 -6.18 -9.71 -17.80
C THR A 163 -5.70 -8.87 -16.61
N PRO A 164 -5.55 -7.54 -16.77
CA PRO A 164 -4.97 -6.70 -15.74
C PRO A 164 -5.87 -6.63 -14.50
N LEU A 165 -5.26 -6.80 -13.32
CA LEU A 165 -5.89 -6.42 -12.05
C LEU A 165 -5.75 -4.91 -11.85
N THR A 166 -6.86 -4.19 -11.84
CA THR A 166 -6.87 -2.71 -11.71
C THR A 166 -7.28 -2.22 -10.32
N SER A 167 -7.77 -3.11 -9.45
CA SER A 167 -8.13 -2.79 -8.08
C SER A 167 -6.88 -2.65 -7.20
N HIS A 168 -6.83 -1.58 -6.42
CA HIS A 168 -5.83 -1.42 -5.36
C HIS A 168 -5.98 -2.53 -4.32
N HIS A 169 -4.86 -3.06 -3.86
CA HIS A 169 -4.84 -4.20 -2.96
C HIS A 169 -3.60 -4.20 -2.06
N ILE A 170 -3.72 -4.92 -0.96
CA ILE A 170 -2.56 -5.39 -0.20
C ILE A 170 -2.39 -6.89 -0.39
N VAL A 171 -1.14 -7.32 -0.46
CA VAL A 171 -0.78 -8.73 -0.36
C VAL A 171 -0.74 -9.08 1.12
N ILE A 172 -1.47 -10.12 1.53
CA ILE A 172 -1.41 -10.65 2.88
C ILE A 172 -0.98 -12.10 2.89
N ILE A 173 -0.30 -12.50 3.97
CA ILE A 173 0.07 -13.89 4.23
C ILE A 173 -0.32 -14.24 5.67
N PRO A 174 -0.72 -15.49 5.96
CA PRO A 174 -0.93 -15.90 7.33
C PRO A 174 0.44 -15.96 8.05
N LYS A 175 0.46 -15.54 9.32
CA LYS A 175 1.66 -15.48 10.15
C LYS A 175 2.32 -16.86 10.24
N THR A 176 1.51 -17.89 10.41
CA THR A 176 1.88 -19.31 10.42
C THR A 176 1.12 -20.08 9.33
N VAL A 177 1.41 -21.36 9.18
CA VAL A 177 0.73 -22.24 8.21
C VAL A 177 -0.74 -22.46 8.59
N LEU A 178 -1.63 -22.60 7.61
CA LEU A 178 -3.08 -22.82 7.80
C LEU A 178 -3.44 -24.33 7.89
N GLY A 179 -2.47 -25.15 8.31
CA GLY A 179 -2.53 -26.60 8.31
C GLY A 179 -1.41 -27.21 7.46
N THR A 180 -1.43 -28.54 7.35
CA THR A 180 -0.45 -29.32 6.60
C THR A 180 -1.09 -30.13 5.48
N SER A 181 -0.32 -30.42 4.43
CA SER A 181 -0.71 -31.32 3.36
C SER A 181 0.50 -31.81 2.55
N TYR A 182 0.26 -32.67 1.59
CA TYR A 182 1.22 -33.06 0.55
C TYR A 182 0.93 -32.30 -0.75
N MET A 183 1.91 -32.27 -1.65
CA MET A 183 1.68 -31.76 -3.01
C MET A 183 0.93 -32.78 -3.87
N ASN A 184 1.27 -34.07 -3.75
CA ASN A 184 0.59 -35.22 -4.38
C ASN A 184 0.63 -36.44 -3.45
N SER A 185 -0.26 -37.42 -3.61
CA SER A 185 -0.25 -38.62 -2.75
C SER A 185 0.93 -39.57 -3.01
N SER A 186 1.65 -39.38 -4.11
CA SER A 186 2.88 -40.11 -4.49
C SER A 186 3.95 -39.13 -4.95
N ASN A 187 5.21 -39.60 -5.05
CA ASN A 187 6.38 -38.81 -5.44
C ASN A 187 6.41 -38.54 -6.96
N ILE A 188 5.39 -37.85 -7.46
CA ILE A 188 5.27 -37.45 -8.86
C ILE A 188 4.94 -35.96 -8.96
N THR A 189 5.43 -35.31 -10.02
CA THR A 189 5.12 -33.92 -10.36
C THR A 189 4.38 -33.80 -11.70
N THR A 190 3.81 -34.90 -12.20
CA THR A 190 3.01 -34.95 -13.42
C THR A 190 1.90 -33.88 -13.38
N GLY A 191 1.80 -33.10 -14.45
CA GLY A 191 0.86 -31.98 -14.52
C GLY A 191 1.37 -30.67 -13.91
N GLY A 192 2.62 -30.62 -13.45
CA GLY A 192 3.20 -29.44 -12.81
C GLY A 192 2.48 -29.06 -11.53
N TYR A 193 2.53 -27.78 -11.17
CA TYR A 193 1.82 -27.28 -10.00
C TYR A 193 0.30 -27.33 -10.17
N LYS A 194 -0.23 -27.01 -11.37
CA LYS A 194 -1.67 -27.05 -11.63
C LYS A 194 -2.25 -28.46 -11.43
N GLY A 195 -1.51 -29.49 -11.82
CA GLY A 195 -1.91 -30.89 -11.66
C GLY A 195 -1.75 -31.44 -10.24
N SER A 196 -1.22 -30.66 -9.30
CA SER A 196 -1.00 -31.12 -7.93
C SER A 196 -2.31 -31.23 -7.13
N TYR A 197 -2.35 -32.16 -6.18
CA TYR A 197 -3.42 -32.21 -5.17
C TYR A 197 -3.51 -30.90 -4.37
N MET A 198 -2.36 -30.27 -4.10
CA MET A 198 -2.31 -28.99 -3.41
C MET A 198 -3.15 -27.93 -4.12
N TYR A 199 -2.93 -27.75 -5.42
CA TYR A 199 -3.65 -26.78 -6.22
C TYR A 199 -5.12 -27.19 -6.45
N ALA A 200 -5.35 -28.44 -6.85
CA ALA A 200 -6.66 -28.90 -7.29
C ALA A 200 -7.65 -29.17 -6.13
N THR A 201 -7.16 -29.41 -4.91
CA THR A 201 -8.01 -29.81 -3.78
C THR A 201 -7.70 -29.06 -2.50
N LYS A 202 -6.43 -28.98 -2.09
CA LYS A 202 -6.11 -28.39 -0.78
C LYS A 202 -6.32 -26.88 -0.72
N LEU A 203 -5.90 -26.12 -1.73
CA LEU A 203 -6.14 -24.67 -1.79
C LEU A 203 -7.64 -24.31 -1.85
N PRO A 204 -8.49 -25.01 -2.64
CA PRO A 204 -9.94 -24.87 -2.53
C PRO A 204 -10.50 -25.11 -1.12
N GLU A 205 -10.01 -26.12 -0.40
CA GLU A 205 -10.40 -26.36 1.00
C GLU A 205 -9.98 -25.18 1.92
N ILE A 206 -8.78 -24.64 1.74
CA ILE A 206 -8.30 -23.44 2.45
C ILE A 206 -9.19 -22.23 2.13
N MET A 207 -9.58 -22.05 0.87
CA MET A 207 -10.50 -20.99 0.46
C MET A 207 -11.81 -21.05 1.23
N THR A 208 -12.47 -22.22 1.24
CA THR A 208 -13.74 -22.41 1.95
C THR A 208 -13.60 -22.28 3.47
N THR A 209 -12.49 -22.76 4.04
CA THR A 209 -12.34 -22.87 5.49
C THR A 209 -11.90 -21.56 6.15
N TYR A 210 -10.99 -20.82 5.50
CA TYR A 210 -10.32 -19.66 6.08
C TYR A 210 -10.59 -18.38 5.31
N VAL A 211 -10.50 -18.39 3.97
CA VAL A 211 -10.48 -17.16 3.17
C VAL A 211 -11.88 -16.58 2.97
N THR A 212 -12.81 -17.36 2.42
CA THR A 212 -14.17 -16.90 2.14
C THR A 212 -14.89 -16.39 3.40
N PRO A 213 -14.80 -17.07 4.57
CA PRO A 213 -15.42 -16.56 5.79
C PRO A 213 -14.76 -15.29 6.35
N ALA A 214 -13.46 -15.08 6.13
CA ALA A 214 -12.73 -13.94 6.68
C ALA A 214 -12.84 -12.68 5.81
N PHE A 215 -12.90 -12.85 4.49
CA PHE A 215 -12.77 -11.74 3.53
C PHE A 215 -13.94 -11.61 2.55
N GLY A 216 -14.73 -12.66 2.32
CA GLY A 216 -15.85 -12.62 1.38
C GLY A 216 -15.44 -12.06 0.02
N SER A 217 -16.14 -11.00 -0.42
CA SER A 217 -15.86 -10.30 -1.68
C SER A 217 -14.61 -9.43 -1.67
N HIS A 218 -14.01 -9.18 -0.50
CA HIS A 218 -12.75 -8.43 -0.41
C HIS A 218 -11.53 -9.26 -0.77
N ALA A 219 -11.65 -10.59 -0.85
CA ALA A 219 -10.60 -11.44 -1.41
C ALA A 219 -10.63 -11.36 -2.94
N LEU A 220 -9.62 -10.72 -3.52
CA LEU A 220 -9.57 -10.47 -4.96
C LEU A 220 -9.03 -11.67 -5.72
N SER A 221 -9.64 -11.96 -6.86
CA SER A 221 -9.11 -12.91 -7.83
C SER A 221 -8.14 -12.19 -8.77
N HIS A 222 -7.01 -12.81 -9.07
CA HIS A 222 -6.05 -12.28 -10.03
C HIS A 222 -5.49 -13.38 -10.93
N ARG A 223 -4.84 -12.96 -12.02
CA ARG A 223 -4.31 -13.87 -13.03
C ARG A 223 -2.86 -14.24 -12.73
N VAL A 224 -2.56 -15.53 -12.81
CA VAL A 224 -1.21 -16.08 -12.62
C VAL A 224 -0.83 -17.09 -13.70
N LEU A 225 0.45 -17.09 -14.09
CA LEU A 225 1.04 -18.17 -14.88
C LEU A 225 1.43 -19.33 -13.97
N ILE A 226 0.91 -20.53 -14.25
CA ILE A 226 1.15 -21.74 -13.46
C ILE A 226 1.62 -22.89 -14.36
N SER A 227 2.58 -23.69 -13.90
CA SER A 227 3.09 -24.86 -14.61
C SER A 227 2.05 -25.98 -14.78
N THR A 228 2.02 -26.59 -15.96
CA THR A 228 0.98 -27.56 -16.37
C THR A 228 1.53 -28.91 -16.82
N SER A 229 2.84 -29.03 -17.01
CA SER A 229 3.49 -30.30 -17.35
C SER A 229 4.96 -30.28 -16.93
N VAL A 230 5.53 -31.49 -16.79
CA VAL A 230 6.92 -31.72 -16.41
C VAL A 230 7.54 -32.72 -17.39
N ASN A 231 8.73 -32.42 -17.90
CA ASN A 231 9.60 -33.40 -18.54
C ASN A 231 10.46 -34.06 -17.47
N THR A 232 10.21 -35.33 -17.17
CA THR A 232 10.85 -36.07 -16.06
C THR A 232 12.33 -36.41 -16.29
N THR A 233 12.84 -36.29 -17.51
CA THR A 233 14.22 -36.67 -17.87
C THR A 233 15.11 -35.49 -18.25
N ALA A 234 14.53 -34.32 -18.52
CA ALA A 234 15.30 -33.11 -18.77
C ALA A 234 16.00 -32.62 -17.48
N ASN A 235 17.13 -31.94 -17.65
CA ASN A 235 17.87 -31.38 -16.53
C ASN A 235 17.03 -30.32 -15.80
N SER A 236 17.03 -30.40 -14.47
CA SER A 236 16.44 -29.39 -13.61
C SER A 236 17.43 -28.27 -13.32
N ASN A 237 16.94 -27.03 -13.22
CA ASN A 237 17.72 -25.90 -12.68
C ASN A 237 18.03 -26.05 -11.19
N ALA A 238 17.42 -27.00 -10.48
CA ALA A 238 17.68 -27.26 -9.07
C ALA A 238 19.12 -27.73 -8.77
N GLY A 239 19.83 -28.28 -9.76
CA GLY A 239 21.23 -28.68 -9.60
C GLY A 239 21.70 -29.80 -10.51
N ALA A 240 23.01 -30.05 -10.49
CA ALA A 240 23.64 -31.12 -11.27
C ALA A 240 23.07 -32.50 -10.89
N ALA A 241 22.87 -33.36 -11.89
CA ALA A 241 22.30 -34.71 -11.75
C ALA A 241 20.86 -34.76 -11.18
N ILE A 242 20.13 -33.64 -11.17
CA ILE A 242 18.70 -33.59 -10.87
C ILE A 242 17.93 -33.50 -12.18
N ALA A 243 16.99 -34.44 -12.37
CA ALA A 243 16.14 -34.51 -13.56
C ALA A 243 14.66 -34.25 -13.21
N GLY A 244 13.95 -33.67 -14.16
CA GLY A 244 12.56 -33.24 -13.99
C GLY A 244 12.47 -31.72 -14.02
N CYS A 245 11.93 -31.17 -15.10
CA CYS A 245 11.64 -29.75 -15.16
C CYS A 245 10.27 -29.45 -15.74
N SER A 246 9.59 -28.47 -15.14
CA SER A 246 8.36 -27.92 -15.69
C SER A 246 8.65 -27.41 -17.11
N ASN A 247 7.80 -27.77 -18.08
CA ASN A 247 8.05 -27.49 -19.50
C ASN A 247 6.86 -26.86 -20.24
N ASN A 248 5.80 -26.50 -19.50
CA ASN A 248 4.67 -25.76 -20.03
C ASN A 248 3.96 -25.02 -18.89
N TRP A 249 3.16 -24.01 -19.25
CA TRP A 249 2.35 -23.23 -18.32
C TRP A 249 1.05 -22.75 -18.97
N GLU A 250 0.15 -22.23 -18.15
CA GLU A 250 -1.03 -21.50 -18.62
C GLU A 250 -1.45 -20.43 -17.62
N TRP A 251 -2.29 -19.49 -18.08
CA TRP A 251 -2.90 -18.50 -17.21
C TRP A 251 -4.10 -19.06 -16.46
N ALA A 252 -4.10 -18.91 -15.14
CA ALA A 252 -5.16 -19.31 -14.24
C ALA A 252 -5.64 -18.14 -13.37
N SER A 253 -6.87 -18.21 -12.89
CA SER A 253 -7.41 -17.26 -11.91
C SER A 253 -7.25 -17.85 -10.52
N VAL A 254 -6.67 -17.09 -9.59
CA VAL A 254 -6.47 -17.50 -8.21
C VAL A 254 -6.91 -16.41 -7.25
N THR A 255 -7.48 -16.82 -6.11
CA THR A 255 -7.77 -15.94 -4.96
C THR A 255 -6.84 -16.23 -3.79
N ALA A 256 -6.45 -17.50 -3.62
CA ALA A 256 -5.36 -17.93 -2.76
C ALA A 256 -4.41 -18.83 -3.54
N ASP A 257 -3.11 -18.60 -3.40
CA ASP A 257 -2.10 -19.41 -4.06
C ASP A 257 -0.82 -19.52 -3.23
N LEU A 258 -0.03 -20.55 -3.46
CA LEU A 258 1.29 -20.68 -2.86
C LEU A 258 2.27 -19.69 -3.50
N MET A 259 3.14 -19.14 -2.65
CA MET A 259 4.23 -18.27 -3.07
C MET A 259 5.22 -19.02 -3.96
N SER A 260 5.87 -18.28 -4.88
CA SER A 260 7.07 -18.76 -5.58
C SER A 260 8.33 -18.58 -4.72
N GLU A 261 9.44 -19.17 -5.15
CA GLU A 261 10.75 -18.86 -4.56
C GLU A 261 11.11 -17.38 -4.70
N ILE A 262 10.74 -16.72 -5.81
CA ILE A 262 11.04 -15.30 -5.97
C ILE A 262 10.20 -14.45 -5.01
N ASN A 263 8.93 -14.80 -4.78
CA ASN A 263 8.13 -14.10 -3.76
C ASN A 263 8.76 -14.17 -2.37
N VAL A 264 9.41 -15.29 -2.03
CA VAL A 264 10.00 -15.49 -0.70
C VAL A 264 11.44 -14.98 -0.63
N TYR A 265 12.30 -15.49 -1.52
CA TYR A 265 13.75 -15.27 -1.50
C TYR A 265 14.23 -14.15 -2.43
N GLY A 266 13.41 -13.69 -3.37
CA GLY A 266 13.85 -12.76 -4.42
C GLY A 266 14.79 -13.40 -5.44
N SER A 267 14.96 -14.72 -5.40
CA SER A 267 15.77 -15.50 -6.33
C SER A 267 15.15 -16.88 -6.54
N VAL A 268 15.56 -17.53 -7.63
CA VAL A 268 15.28 -18.94 -7.88
C VAL A 268 16.44 -19.75 -7.31
N VAL A 269 16.15 -20.75 -6.47
CA VAL A 269 17.18 -21.60 -5.84
C VAL A 269 17.00 -23.06 -6.22
N CYS A 270 15.80 -23.59 -6.02
CA CYS A 270 15.48 -24.99 -6.26
C CYS A 270 14.49 -25.22 -7.41
N SER A 271 13.88 -24.15 -7.94
CA SER A 271 12.90 -24.25 -9.02
C SER A 271 13.50 -24.89 -10.27
N SER A 272 12.72 -25.74 -10.93
CA SER A 272 13.21 -26.56 -12.02
C SER A 272 13.34 -25.83 -13.35
N SER A 273 12.55 -24.80 -13.59
CA SER A 273 12.59 -23.97 -14.79
C SER A 273 11.90 -22.61 -14.61
N PHE A 274 11.92 -21.76 -15.65
CA PHE A 274 11.20 -20.48 -15.65
C PHE A 274 9.67 -20.64 -15.56
N TYR A 275 9.13 -21.80 -15.97
CA TYR A 275 7.69 -22.07 -15.97
C TYR A 275 7.09 -22.10 -14.56
N ASP A 276 7.91 -22.39 -13.55
CA ASP A 276 7.50 -22.49 -12.15
C ASP A 276 7.35 -21.12 -11.45
N THR A 277 7.97 -20.07 -12.02
CA THR A 277 7.90 -18.71 -11.46
C THR A 277 6.67 -17.95 -11.95
N GLY A 278 6.38 -18.02 -13.26
CA GLY A 278 5.32 -17.24 -13.88
C GLY A 278 5.48 -15.72 -13.63
N ASN A 279 4.38 -15.05 -13.27
CA ASN A 279 4.34 -13.65 -12.88
C ASN A 279 4.44 -13.43 -11.35
N LYS A 280 4.83 -14.46 -10.59
CA LYS A 280 5.16 -14.37 -9.17
C LYS A 280 6.65 -14.08 -9.00
N ASN A 281 7.12 -13.02 -9.66
CA ASN A 281 8.53 -12.75 -9.93
C ASN A 281 9.09 -11.55 -9.14
N MET A 282 8.44 -11.15 -8.05
CA MET A 282 8.89 -10.09 -7.15
C MET A 282 8.85 -10.57 -5.71
N ARG A 283 9.93 -10.31 -4.96
CA ARG A 283 9.99 -10.60 -3.52
C ARG A 283 8.96 -9.76 -2.79
N PHE A 284 8.22 -10.39 -1.87
CA PHE A 284 7.31 -9.64 -1.01
C PHE A 284 8.11 -8.71 -0.08
N PRO A 285 7.82 -7.39 -0.09
CA PRO A 285 8.61 -6.41 0.66
C PRO A 285 8.74 -6.70 2.15
N LEU A 286 7.72 -7.29 2.78
CA LEU A 286 7.79 -7.73 4.19
C LEU A 286 9.04 -8.57 4.50
N PHE A 287 9.44 -9.45 3.59
CA PHE A 287 10.58 -10.33 3.79
C PHE A 287 11.93 -9.62 3.76
N ASN A 288 11.99 -8.32 3.43
CA ASN A 288 13.20 -7.50 3.59
C ASN A 288 13.37 -6.99 5.03
N PHE A 289 12.30 -7.02 5.83
CA PHE A 289 12.28 -6.43 7.18
C PHE A 289 12.06 -7.47 8.28
N ASP A 290 11.25 -8.51 8.03
CA ASP A 290 11.01 -9.59 8.99
C ASP A 290 11.47 -10.95 8.43
N ASN A 291 12.69 -11.35 8.81
CA ASN A 291 13.24 -12.65 8.46
C ASN A 291 12.49 -13.82 9.13
N GLN A 292 11.84 -13.62 10.28
CA GLN A 292 11.08 -14.71 10.92
C GLN A 292 9.80 -15.00 10.15
N ALA A 293 9.21 -13.96 9.54
CA ALA A 293 8.06 -14.12 8.65
C ALA A 293 8.40 -14.95 7.42
N VAL A 294 9.66 -14.97 6.94
CA VAL A 294 10.09 -15.88 5.86
C VAL A 294 9.86 -17.34 6.28
N PHE A 295 10.30 -17.73 7.47
CA PHE A 295 10.27 -19.12 7.92
C PHE A 295 8.99 -19.51 8.69
N ALA A 296 7.91 -18.72 8.52
CA ALA A 296 6.63 -18.92 9.20
C ALA A 296 6.79 -19.23 10.70
N TYR A 297 7.75 -18.56 11.36
CA TYR A 297 8.13 -18.80 12.76
C TYR A 297 8.45 -20.27 13.08
N ARG A 298 9.31 -20.90 12.26
CA ARG A 298 9.80 -22.28 12.33
C ARG A 298 8.85 -23.37 11.79
N ASN A 299 7.95 -23.01 10.88
CA ASN A 299 7.16 -23.98 10.13
C ASN A 299 7.72 -24.07 8.70
N TRP A 300 8.01 -25.28 8.23
CA TRP A 300 8.32 -25.46 6.81
C TRP A 300 7.03 -25.53 5.99
N TYR A 301 7.06 -25.01 4.78
CA TYR A 301 5.88 -24.93 3.93
C TYR A 301 6.20 -25.07 2.45
N TRP A 302 5.18 -25.48 1.69
CA TRP A 302 5.25 -25.69 0.26
C TRP A 302 5.30 -24.38 -0.53
N LEU A 303 6.03 -24.41 -1.63
CA LEU A 303 6.00 -23.39 -2.68
C LEU A 303 5.36 -23.96 -3.95
N CYS A 304 4.95 -23.08 -4.87
CA CYS A 304 4.29 -23.48 -6.12
C CYS A 304 5.22 -24.11 -7.18
N ALA A 305 6.51 -24.27 -6.90
CA ALA A 305 7.50 -24.63 -7.90
C ALA A 305 7.86 -26.12 -7.87
N VAL A 306 7.94 -26.75 -9.05
CA VAL A 306 8.56 -28.07 -9.20
C VAL A 306 10.06 -27.92 -9.03
N ALA A 307 10.70 -28.84 -8.30
CA ALA A 307 12.16 -28.91 -8.20
C ALA A 307 12.74 -30.04 -9.06
N SER A 308 12.01 -31.16 -9.20
CA SER A 308 12.42 -32.32 -10.00
C SER A 308 11.23 -33.25 -10.28
N ALA A 309 11.48 -34.43 -10.88
CA ALA A 309 10.43 -35.40 -11.18
C ALA A 309 9.64 -35.88 -9.93
N PRO A 310 10.27 -36.06 -8.74
CA PRO A 310 9.54 -36.38 -7.51
C PRO A 310 9.36 -35.22 -6.51
N TYR A 311 9.98 -34.05 -6.72
CA TYR A 311 10.11 -33.02 -5.68
C TYR A 311 9.46 -31.67 -6.05
N PHE A 312 8.88 -31.01 -5.05
CA PHE A 312 8.46 -29.60 -5.09
C PHE A 312 9.29 -28.76 -4.12
N CYS A 313 9.44 -27.48 -4.43
CA CYS A 313 10.20 -26.52 -3.63
C CYS A 313 9.49 -26.22 -2.30
N ILE A 314 10.29 -25.92 -1.28
CA ILE A 314 9.83 -25.60 0.06
C ILE A 314 10.64 -24.44 0.65
N VAL A 315 10.07 -23.83 1.69
CA VAL A 315 10.84 -23.09 2.69
C VAL A 315 11.04 -24.02 3.88
N TYR A 316 12.29 -24.32 4.24
CA TYR A 316 12.58 -25.28 5.30
C TYR A 316 12.67 -24.59 6.67
N TYR A 317 12.32 -25.34 7.72
CA TYR A 317 12.21 -24.78 9.08
C TYR A 317 13.55 -24.50 9.75
N TYR A 318 14.66 -24.98 9.18
CA TYR A 318 16.02 -24.64 9.60
C TYR A 318 16.57 -23.35 8.96
N GLY A 319 15.82 -22.72 8.06
CA GLY A 319 16.21 -21.45 7.46
C GLY A 319 16.75 -21.54 6.02
N ASP A 320 16.85 -22.75 5.47
CA ASP A 320 17.33 -23.00 4.12
C ASP A 320 16.20 -23.12 3.09
N SER A 321 16.52 -22.74 1.85
CA SER A 321 15.73 -23.05 0.67
C SER A 321 15.99 -24.50 0.26
N SER A 322 14.93 -25.27 0.05
CA SER A 322 15.04 -26.70 -0.19
C SER A 322 13.90 -27.20 -1.06
N TYR A 323 13.84 -28.51 -1.26
CA TYR A 323 12.72 -29.20 -1.90
C TYR A 323 12.43 -30.51 -1.15
N ASN A 324 11.22 -31.04 -1.30
CA ASN A 324 10.83 -32.27 -0.63
C ASN A 324 9.94 -33.16 -1.52
N SER A 325 9.88 -34.45 -1.18
CA SER A 325 9.01 -35.48 -1.75
C SER A 325 7.58 -34.98 -1.85
N ALA A 326 6.99 -35.05 -3.06
CA ALA A 326 5.64 -34.58 -3.29
C ALA A 326 4.60 -35.21 -2.34
N SER A 327 4.85 -36.43 -1.84
CA SER A 327 4.01 -37.14 -0.86
C SER A 327 4.21 -36.78 0.61
N SER A 328 5.10 -35.84 0.94
CA SER A 328 5.32 -35.45 2.34
C SER A 328 4.11 -34.70 2.91
N ALA A 329 3.28 -35.39 3.68
CA ALA A 329 2.03 -34.84 4.21
C ALA A 329 2.19 -33.79 5.34
N SER A 330 3.40 -33.65 5.90
CA SER A 330 3.70 -32.73 7.00
C SER A 330 4.07 -31.31 6.54
N GLY A 331 4.02 -31.03 5.24
CA GLY A 331 4.37 -29.71 4.71
C GLY A 331 3.28 -28.69 4.96
N GLY A 332 3.66 -27.52 5.47
CA GLY A 332 2.73 -26.44 5.74
C GLY A 332 2.08 -25.88 4.48
N VAL A 333 0.81 -25.48 4.61
CA VAL A 333 0.07 -24.75 3.58
C VAL A 333 0.02 -23.28 3.97
N ARG A 334 0.73 -22.44 3.23
CA ARG A 334 0.86 -21.00 3.54
C ARG A 334 0.65 -20.16 2.28
N PRO A 335 -0.60 -19.93 1.88
CA PRO A 335 -0.90 -19.15 0.69
C PRO A 335 -0.67 -17.66 0.95
N TYR A 336 -0.55 -16.89 -0.13
CA TYR A 336 -0.78 -15.46 -0.11
C TYR A 336 -2.18 -15.16 -0.67
N LEU A 337 -2.71 -13.98 -0.31
CA LEU A 337 -3.99 -13.45 -0.79
C LEU A 337 -3.81 -12.01 -1.22
N LEU A 338 -4.68 -11.54 -2.11
CA LEU A 338 -4.89 -10.13 -2.36
C LEU A 338 -6.20 -9.71 -1.72
N ILE A 339 -6.18 -8.66 -0.88
CA ILE A 339 -7.41 -8.06 -0.37
C ILE A 339 -7.53 -6.60 -0.76
N GLY A 340 -8.75 -6.15 -1.04
CA GLY A 340 -9.09 -4.77 -1.40
C GLY A 340 -10.58 -4.48 -1.46
#